data_AF-A0A4S8I042-F1
#
_entry.id   AF-A0A4S8I042-F1
#
_cell.length_a   1.000
_cell.length_b   1.000
_cell.length_c   1.000
_cell.angle_alpha   90.00
_cell.angle_beta   90.00
_cell.angle_gamma   90.00
#
_symmetry.space_group_name_H-M   'P 1'
#
loop_
_entity.id
_entity.type
_entity.pdbx_description
1 polymer ?
#
loop_
_entity_poly.entity_id
_entity_poly.type
_entity_poly.pdbx_seq_one_letter_code
_entity_poly.pdbx_strand_id
1 'polypeptide(L)' 'MCDTTGKMLAPLRFSDIGYLDGNFLDVSQNGKWGIYNSGTDSVVIPIQYDGFDLCGGCSHSADYVLAHYLFRAKVVNV' A
#
# COMPACT_ATOMS: atom_id res chain seq x y z
N MET A 1 -4.38 -5.75 12.49
CA MET A 1 -2.94 -6.04 12.31
C MET A 1 -2.14 -5.20 13.27
N CYS A 2 -1.19 -5.82 13.98
CA CYS A 2 -0.34 -5.16 14.96
C CYS A 2 1.10 -5.64 14.78
N ASP A 3 2.07 -4.82 15.17
CA ASP A 3 3.47 -5.23 15.27
C ASP A 3 3.70 -6.16 16.48
N THR A 4 4.95 -6.57 16.68
CA THR A 4 5.37 -7.45 17.78
C THR A 4 5.20 -6.82 19.17
N THR A 5 5.00 -5.51 19.25
CA THR A 5 4.72 -4.77 20.49
C THR A 5 3.21 -4.60 20.76
N GLY A 6 2.36 -5.01 19.81
CA GLY A 6 0.92 -4.80 19.87
C GLY A 6 0.47 -3.43 19.35
N LYS A 7 1.38 -2.60 18.81
CA LYS A 7 1.03 -1.33 18.19
C LYS A 7 0.35 -1.58 16.85
N MET A 8 -0.73 -0.85 16.61
CA MET A 8 -1.47 -0.95 15.35
C MET A 8 -0.64 -0.40 14.20
N LEU A 9 -0.54 -1.18 13.10
CA LEU A 9 0.25 -0.80 11.93
C LEU A 9 -0.46 0.19 11.01
N ALA A 10 -1.78 0.15 10.96
CA ALA A 10 -2.60 1.06 10.15
C ALA A 10 -3.95 1.33 10.84
N PRO A 11 -4.52 2.54 10.70
CA PRO A 11 -5.83 2.89 11.27
C PRO A 11 -6.97 1.97 10.81
N LEU A 12 -7.94 1.73 11.70
CA LEU A 12 -9.15 0.91 11.44
C LEU A 12 -10.15 1.52 10.44
N ARG A 13 -9.74 2.49 9.63
CA ARG A 13 -10.60 3.17 8.64
C ARG A 13 -10.54 2.55 7.24
N PHE A 14 -9.56 1.67 7.02
CA PHE A 14 -9.35 1.01 5.74
C PHE A 14 -10.19 -0.27 5.66
N SER A 15 -10.75 -0.53 4.49
CA SER A 15 -11.61 -1.68 4.22
C SER A 15 -10.78 -2.95 4.01
N ASP A 16 -9.59 -2.82 3.45
CA ASP A 16 -8.62 -3.89 3.26
C ASP A 16 -7.21 -3.34 3.42
N ILE A 17 -6.28 -4.20 3.85
CA ILE A 17 -4.89 -3.83 4.07
C ILE A 17 -4.00 -5.04 3.75
N GLY A 18 -3.07 -4.86 2.82
CA GLY A 18 -2.01 -5.82 2.51
C GLY A 18 -0.64 -5.33 2.97
N TYR A 19 0.30 -6.27 3.06
CA TYR A 19 1.70 -5.98 3.37
C TYR A 19 2.51 -5.95 2.08
N LEU A 20 3.26 -4.87 1.86
CA LEU A 20 4.13 -4.71 0.70
C LEU A 20 5.58 -5.04 1.06
N ASP A 21 6.24 -4.11 1.73
CA ASP A 21 7.63 -4.22 2.17
C ASP A 21 7.90 -3.19 3.28
N GLY A 22 8.75 -3.54 4.23
CA GLY A 22 9.13 -2.69 5.35
C GLY A 22 7.91 -2.12 6.09
N ASN A 23 7.71 -0.80 5.94
CA ASN A 23 6.61 -0.03 6.55
C ASN A 23 5.47 0.29 5.56
N PHE A 24 5.56 -0.17 4.31
CA PHE A 24 4.58 0.14 3.28
C PHE A 24 3.49 -0.93 3.25
N LEU A 25 2.25 -0.45 3.26
CA LEU A 25 1.03 -1.22 3.24
C LEU A 25 0.15 -0.71 2.10
N ASP A 26 -0.33 -1.59 1.23
CA ASP A 26 -1.43 -1.25 0.34
C ASP A 26 -2.72 -1.23 1.16
N VAL A 27 -3.44 -0.12 1.06
CA VAL A 27 -4.67 0.10 1.82
C VAL A 27 -5.80 0.41 0.87
N SER A 28 -6.96 -0.18 1.14
CA SER A 28 -8.17 0.10 0.38
C SER A 28 -9.20 0.88 1.18
N GLN A 29 -9.92 1.76 0.51
CA GLN A 29 -11.10 2.42 1.05
C GLN A 29 -12.11 2.60 -0.08
N ASN A 30 -13.35 2.15 0.13
CA ASN A 30 -14.44 2.25 -0.86
C ASN A 30 -14.06 1.66 -2.24
N GLY A 31 -13.30 0.57 -2.27
CA GLY A 31 -12.90 -0.11 -3.51
C GLY A 31 -11.79 0.60 -4.32
N LYS A 32 -11.19 1.66 -3.78
CA LYS A 32 -9.96 2.26 -4.32
C LYS A 32 -8.78 1.93 -3.43
N TRP A 33 -7.59 1.93 -4.02
CA TRP A 33 -6.33 1.56 -3.39
C TRP A 33 -5.36 2.74 -3.35
N GLY A 34 -4.59 2.80 -2.26
CA GLY A 34 -3.45 3.69 -2.06
C GLY A 34 -2.34 2.97 -1.30
N ILE A 35 -1.25 3.68 -0.99
CA ILE A 35 -0.17 3.15 -0.15
C ILE A 35 -0.04 4.00 1.11
N TYR A 36 0.01 3.29 2.22
CA TYR A 36 0.21 3.81 3.56
C TYR A 36 1.60 3.45 4.08
N ASN A 37 2.26 4.38 4.74
CA ASN A 37 3.52 4.15 5.44
C ASN A 37 3.26 4.16 6.95
N SER A 38 3.41 3.00 7.60
CA SER A 38 3.21 2.82 9.04
C SER A 38 4.32 3.45 9.90
N GLY A 39 5.49 3.72 9.31
CA GLY A 39 6.60 4.40 9.97
C GLY A 39 6.35 5.91 10.12
N THR A 40 5.73 6.54 9.11
CA THR A 40 5.38 7.97 9.12
C THR A 40 3.92 8.25 9.46
N ASP A 41 3.11 7.20 9.65
CA ASP A 41 1.67 7.28 9.91
C ASP A 41 0.88 8.05 8.84
N SER A 42 1.24 7.89 7.56
CA SER A 42 0.72 8.71 6.46
C SER A 42 0.41 7.92 5.19
N VAL A 43 -0.58 8.41 4.44
CA VAL A 43 -0.86 7.91 3.08
C VAL A 43 0.14 8.57 2.14
N VAL A 44 1.09 7.79 1.62
CA VAL A 44 2.15 8.26 0.70
C VAL A 44 1.70 8.19 -0.77
N ILE A 45 0.79 7.28 -1.09
CA ILE A 45 0.12 7.23 -2.40
C ILE A 45 -1.39 7.35 -2.17
N PRO A 46 -2.06 8.33 -2.79
CA PRO A 46 -3.48 8.59 -2.56
C PRO A 46 -4.36 7.40 -2.93
N ILE A 47 -5.46 7.24 -2.20
CA ILE A 47 -6.44 6.17 -2.40
C ILE A 47 -7.36 6.52 -3.56
N GLN A 48 -6.87 6.29 -4.78
CA GLN A 48 -7.56 6.65 -6.02
C GLN A 48 -7.38 5.62 -7.14
N TYR A 49 -6.57 4.60 -6.92
CA TYR A 49 -6.25 3.58 -7.92
C TYR A 49 -7.22 2.41 -7.83
N ASP A 50 -7.44 1.73 -8.96
CA ASP A 50 -8.29 0.54 -9.04
C ASP A 50 -7.59 -0.70 -8.47
N GLY A 51 -6.25 -0.69 -8.43
CA GLY A 51 -5.42 -1.74 -7.84
C GLY A 51 -3.94 -1.46 -8.07
N PHE A 52 -3.09 -2.30 -7.48
CA PHE A 52 -1.64 -2.27 -7.68
C PHE A 52 -1.14 -3.66 -8.08
N ASP A 53 -0.24 -3.71 -9.05
CA ASP A 53 0.56 -4.90 -9.34
C ASP A 53 1.97 -4.71 -8.77
N LEU A 54 2.40 -5.69 -7.96
CA LEU A 54 3.70 -5.72 -7.30
C LEU A 54 4.60 -6.71 -8.01
N CYS A 55 5.45 -6.20 -8.90
CA CYS A 55 6.46 -6.99 -9.58
C CYS A 55 7.82 -6.86 -8.86
N GLY A 56 7.90 -7.31 -7.60
CA GLY A 56 9.14 -7.26 -6.79
C GLY A 56 9.81 -8.61 -6.55
N GLY A 57 9.05 -9.72 -6.65
CA GLY A 57 9.50 -11.02 -6.13
C GLY A 57 9.73 -10.99 -4.60
N CYS A 58 10.02 -12.13 -3.99
CA CYS A 58 10.25 -12.21 -2.53
C CYS A 58 11.64 -11.69 -2.09
N SER A 59 12.50 -11.26 -3.02
CA SER A 59 13.94 -11.08 -2.78
C SER A 59 14.44 -9.63 -2.90
N HIS A 60 13.58 -8.68 -3.27
CA HIS A 60 13.97 -7.27 -3.42
C HIS A 60 12.88 -6.33 -2.88
N SER A 61 13.30 -5.28 -2.18
CA SER A 61 12.45 -4.13 -1.89
C SER A 61 12.04 -3.48 -3.21
N ALA A 62 10.73 -3.35 -3.44
CA ALA A 62 10.23 -2.70 -4.65
C ALA A 62 10.22 -1.19 -4.45
N ASP A 63 11.07 -0.46 -5.18
CA ASP A 63 11.09 1.02 -5.17
C ASP A 63 9.84 1.62 -5.87
N TYR A 64 9.03 0.79 -6.54
CA TYR A 64 7.83 1.21 -7.26
C TYR A 64 6.75 0.14 -7.32
N VAL A 65 5.50 0.60 -7.48
CA VAL A 65 4.31 -0.21 -7.75
C VAL A 65 3.69 0.16 -9.10
N LEU A 66 3.06 -0.80 -9.77
CA LEU A 66 2.27 -0.54 -10.97
C LEU A 66 0.82 -0.28 -10.57
N ALA A 67 0.45 0.99 -10.53
CA ALA A 67 -0.89 1.42 -10.17
C ALA A 67 -1.83 1.40 -11.38
N HIS A 68 -2.99 0.77 -11.25
CA HIS A 68 -4.01 0.74 -12.29
C HIS A 68 -5.02 1.87 -12.07
N TYR A 69 -5.31 2.62 -13.13
CA TYR A 69 -6.33 3.67 -13.15
C TYR A 69 -7.03 3.71 -14.51
N LEU A 70 -8.33 3.41 -14.56
CA LEU A 70 -9.13 3.49 -15.78
C LEU A 70 -8.47 2.79 -16.98
N PHE A 71 -8.11 1.51 -16.81
CA PHE A 71 -7.45 0.64 -17.81
C PHE A 71 -6.03 1.06 -18.23
N ARG A 72 -5.38 1.97 -17.49
CA ARG A 72 -3.98 2.34 -17.68
C ARG A 72 -3.16 1.94 -16.47
N ALA A 73 -1.96 1.40 -16.70
CA ALA A 73 -0.97 1.20 -15.66
C ALA A 73 -0.06 2.44 -15.57
N LYS A 74 0.31 2.83 -14.35
CA LYS A 74 1.25 3.91 -14.05
C LYS A 74 2.26 3.42 -13.01
N VAL A 75 3.54 3.59 -13.30
CA VAL A 75 4.61 3.39 -12.31
C VAL A 75 4.50 4.48 -11.25
N VAL A 76 4.39 4.08 -9.98
CA VAL A 76 4.39 4.99 -8.84
C VAL A 76 5.48 4.54 -7.88
N ASN A 77 6.43 5.42 -7.58
CA ASN A 77 7.50 5.12 -6.64
C ASN A 77 6.97 5.16 -5.20
N VAL A 78 7.51 4.28 -4.36
CA VAL A 78 7.13 4.12 -2.94
C VAL A 78 8.27 4.51 -2.02
#